data_AF-A0A7C4ZNI6-F1
#
_entry.id   AF-A0A7C4ZNI6-F1
#
_cell.length_a   1.000
_cell.length_b   1.000
_cell.length_c   1.000
_cell.angle_alpha   90.00
_cell.angle_beta   90.00
_cell.angle_gamma   90.00
#
_symmetry.space_group_name_H-M   'P 1'
#
loop_
_entity.id
_entity.type
_entity.pdbx_description
1 polymer ?
#
loop_
_entity_poly.entity_id
_entity_poly.type
_entity_poly.pdbx_seq_one_letter_code
_entity_poly.pdbx_strand_id
1 'polypeptide(L)'
;MSIKTVDVTEKQTSPPLRYTSASLVRKMEEENIGTKATRAEIVKLLWRRGYLYYEKNSGLRPTNLGEKLIQVSEKFCPLIVDVALTSDLENKLESVMEDKMKHTEVIAYAKINIEKIFGQIIPNIENIGKELVSTL
;
A
#
# COMPACT_ATOMS: atom_id res chain seq x y z
N MET A 1 30.47 -10.83 48.67
CA MET A 1 29.37 -9.98 48.16
C MET A 1 28.18 -10.91 47.90
N SER A 2 27.04 -10.70 48.57
CA SER A 2 25.87 -11.59 48.46
C SER A 2 24.76 -10.86 47.69
N ILE A 3 24.26 -11.47 46.61
CA ILE A 3 23.13 -10.95 45.83
C ILE A 3 21.87 -11.05 46.69
N LYS A 4 21.13 -9.95 46.82
CA LYS A 4 19.99 -9.85 47.75
C LYS A 4 18.64 -10.23 47.13
N THR A 5 18.48 -10.11 45.82
CA THR A 5 17.25 -10.49 45.09
C THR A 5 17.56 -10.73 43.62
N VAL A 6 16.89 -11.74 43.05
CA VAL A 6 16.86 -12.02 41.61
C VAL A 6 15.39 -12.03 41.20
N ASP A 7 14.98 -11.03 40.43
CA ASP A 7 13.63 -10.94 39.87
C ASP A 7 13.67 -11.43 38.41
N VAL A 8 12.91 -12.47 38.12
CA VAL A 8 12.72 -12.99 36.76
C VAL A 8 11.41 -12.41 36.23
N THR A 9 11.51 -11.38 35.39
CA THR A 9 10.33 -10.80 34.72
C THR A 9 10.05 -11.54 33.41
N GLU A 10 8.93 -12.26 33.38
CA GLU A 10 8.38 -12.81 32.15
C GLU A 10 7.65 -11.70 31.37
N LYS A 11 7.94 -11.56 30.06
CA LYS A 11 7.28 -10.59 29.17
C LYS A 11 6.79 -11.30 27.92
N GLN A 12 5.58 -10.97 27.48
CA GLN A 12 5.07 -11.35 26.17
C GLN A 12 5.20 -10.19 25.18
N THR A 13 5.45 -10.52 23.91
CA THR A 13 5.39 -9.54 22.84
C THR A 13 3.94 -9.16 22.57
N SER A 14 3.68 -7.86 22.40
CA SER A 14 2.38 -7.38 21.94
C SER A 14 2.38 -7.32 20.42
N PRO A 15 1.22 -7.54 19.76
CA PRO A 15 1.11 -7.33 18.33
C PRO A 15 1.44 -5.86 17.99
N PRO A 16 1.94 -5.59 16.77
CA PRO A 16 2.24 -4.23 16.35
C PRO A 16 0.97 -3.37 16.40
N LEU A 17 1.14 -2.11 16.80
CA LEU A 17 0.06 -1.12 16.75
C LEU A 17 -0.40 -0.94 15.30
N ARG A 18 -1.71 -0.79 15.09
CA ARG A 18 -2.23 -0.46 13.76
C ARG A 18 -1.78 0.94 13.38
N TYR A 19 -1.79 1.19 12.07
CA TYR A 19 -1.45 2.51 11.56
C TYR A 19 -2.47 3.56 12.02
N THR A 20 -1.97 4.72 12.44
CA THR A 20 -2.67 6.00 12.37
C THR A 20 -2.45 6.63 10.99
N SER A 21 -3.18 7.70 10.66
CA SER A 21 -2.93 8.45 9.42
C SER A 21 -1.47 8.94 9.34
N ALA A 22 -0.90 9.39 10.46
CA ALA A 22 0.49 9.86 10.52
C ALA A 22 1.50 8.72 10.28
N SER A 23 1.32 7.57 10.95
CA SER A 23 2.23 6.43 10.76
C SER A 23 2.06 5.78 9.39
N LEU A 24 0.86 5.83 8.78
CA LEU A 24 0.67 5.37 7.41
C LEU A 24 1.38 6.29 6.41
N VAL A 25 1.26 7.61 6.57
CA VAL A 25 2.02 8.58 5.75
C VAL A 25 3.53 8.34 5.88
N ARG A 26 4.01 8.07 7.10
CA ARG A 26 5.42 7.70 7.33
C ARG A 26 5.80 6.41 6.63
N LYS A 27 4.94 5.38 6.69
CA LYS A 27 5.20 4.12 5.97
C LYS A 27 5.25 4.32 4.45
N MET A 28 4.35 5.14 3.89
CA MET A 28 4.41 5.50 2.47
C MET A 28 5.70 6.24 2.11
N GLU A 29 6.21 7.08 3.00
CA GLU A 29 7.51 7.75 2.83
C GLU A 29 8.68 6.76 2.84
N GLU A 30 8.71 5.83 3.80
CA GLU A 30 9.74 4.80 3.92
C GLU A 30 9.78 3.87 2.70
N GLU A 31 8.63 3.59 2.08
CA GLU A 31 8.51 2.76 0.87
C GLU A 31 8.63 3.55 -0.44
N ASN A 32 8.83 4.87 -0.35
CA ASN A 32 8.85 5.79 -1.49
C ASN A 32 7.59 5.70 -2.39
N ILE A 33 6.42 5.72 -1.75
CA ILE A 33 5.11 5.78 -2.42
C ILE A 33 4.54 7.20 -2.25
N GLY A 34 4.30 7.87 -3.38
CA GLY A 34 3.84 9.25 -3.41
C GLY A 34 4.88 10.24 -2.90
N THR A 35 4.57 11.52 -2.99
CA THR A 35 5.45 12.62 -2.56
C THR A 35 4.94 13.24 -1.25
N LYS A 36 5.77 14.10 -0.65
CA LYS A 36 5.40 14.87 0.55
C LYS A 36 4.05 15.59 0.41
N ALA A 37 3.72 16.06 -0.80
CA ALA A 37 2.49 16.79 -1.08
C ALA A 37 1.27 15.88 -1.32
N THR A 38 1.45 14.62 -1.73
CA THR A 38 0.34 13.75 -2.18
C THR A 38 -0.08 12.70 -1.16
N ARG A 39 0.81 12.24 -0.28
CA ARG A 39 0.53 11.14 0.68
C ARG A 39 -0.69 11.39 1.57
N ALA A 40 -0.80 12.59 2.14
CA ALA A 40 -1.94 12.96 2.99
C ALA A 40 -3.27 12.93 2.23
N GLU A 41 -3.28 13.38 0.97
CA GLU A 41 -4.46 13.35 0.12
C GLU A 41 -4.82 11.92 -0.30
N ILE A 42 -3.84 11.05 -0.55
CA ILE A 42 -4.07 9.63 -0.82
C ILE A 42 -4.78 8.97 0.37
N VAL A 43 -4.32 9.20 1.61
CA VAL A 43 -4.97 8.62 2.80
C VAL A 43 -6.41 9.13 2.95
N LYS A 44 -6.66 10.43 2.71
CA LYS A 44 -8.02 10.99 2.71
C LYS A 44 -8.89 10.39 1.62
N LEU A 45 -8.34 10.09 0.44
CA LEU A 45 -9.08 9.44 -0.65
C LEU A 45 -9.51 8.02 -0.28
N LEU A 46 -8.64 7.26 0.39
CA LEU A 46 -8.98 5.91 0.87
C LEU A 46 -10.14 5.94 1.87
N TRP A 47 -10.18 6.94 2.75
CA TRP A 47 -11.32 7.20 3.65
C TRP A 47 -12.58 7.56 2.88
N ARG A 48 -12.49 8.55 1.99
CA ARG A 48 -13.65 9.07 1.24
C ARG A 48 -14.28 8.00 0.34
N ARG A 49 -13.49 7.07 -0.19
CA ARG A 49 -13.97 5.94 -0.99
C ARG A 49 -14.51 4.77 -0.16
N GLY A 50 -14.43 4.85 1.17
CA GLY A 50 -14.92 3.80 2.06
C GLY A 50 -14.05 2.54 2.07
N TYR A 51 -12.75 2.65 1.75
CA TYR A 51 -11.82 1.50 1.84
C TYR A 51 -11.21 1.38 3.23
N LEU A 52 -11.20 2.47 3.99
CA LEU A 52 -10.66 2.52 5.33
C LEU A 52 -11.66 3.25 6.25
N TYR A 53 -11.66 2.87 7.52
CA TYR A 53 -12.34 3.59 8.60
C TYR A 53 -11.40 3.74 9.79
N TYR A 54 -11.76 4.64 10.71
CA TYR A 54 -11.03 4.84 11.96
C TYR A 54 -11.79 4.18 13.12
N GLU A 55 -11.14 3.26 13.81
CA GLU A 55 -11.65 2.64 15.03
C GLU A 55 -11.02 3.32 16.25
N LYS A 56 -11.86 3.88 17.11
CA LYS A 56 -11.43 4.57 18.33
C LYS A 56 -10.55 3.64 19.17
N ASN A 57 -9.39 4.14 19.61
CA ASN A 57 -8.38 3.41 20.39
C ASN A 57 -7.69 2.23 19.66
N SER A 58 -7.98 1.97 18.39
CA SER A 58 -7.30 0.92 17.60
C SER A 58 -6.51 1.48 16.41
N GLY A 59 -6.99 2.53 15.75
CA GLY A 59 -6.36 3.14 14.57
C GLY A 59 -7.12 2.89 13.27
N LEU A 60 -6.40 2.93 12.14
CA LEU A 60 -6.95 2.67 10.82
C LEU A 60 -7.25 1.19 10.62
N ARG A 61 -8.39 0.92 10.00
CA ARG A 61 -8.81 -0.42 9.60
C ARG A 61 -9.38 -0.41 8.18
N PRO A 62 -9.11 -1.45 7.39
CA PRO A 62 -9.79 -1.63 6.13
C PRO A 62 -11.25 -2.00 6.36
N THR A 63 -12.15 -1.49 5.53
CA THR A 63 -13.52 -2.01 5.44
C THR A 63 -13.53 -3.38 4.76
N ASN A 64 -14.64 -4.11 4.83
CA ASN A 64 -14.80 -5.37 4.09
C ASN A 64 -14.55 -5.16 2.58
N LEU A 65 -15.00 -4.03 2.03
CA LEU A 65 -14.73 -3.64 0.65
C LEU A 65 -13.22 -3.43 0.41
N GLY A 66 -12.53 -2.74 1.30
CA GLY A 66 -11.09 -2.51 1.21
C GLY A 66 -10.28 -3.81 1.29
N GLU A 67 -10.59 -4.69 2.23
CA GLU A 67 -9.94 -6.00 2.36
C GLU A 67 -10.17 -6.85 1.11
N LYS A 68 -11.41 -6.93 0.64
CA LYS A 68 -11.73 -7.72 -0.56
C LYS A 68 -11.06 -7.17 -1.82
N LEU A 69 -11.05 -5.85 -1.98
CA LEU A 69 -10.39 -5.20 -3.11
C LEU A 69 -8.93 -5.61 -3.21
N ILE A 70 -8.20 -5.61 -2.08
CA ILE A 70 -6.80 -6.05 -2.05
C ILE A 70 -6.68 -7.54 -2.34
N GLN A 71 -7.49 -8.40 -1.73
CA GLN A 71 -7.46 -9.85 -2.01
C GLN A 71 -7.68 -10.17 -3.49
N VAL A 72 -8.68 -9.53 -4.11
CA VAL A 72 -8.98 -9.71 -5.54
C VAL A 72 -7.83 -9.16 -6.40
N SER A 73 -7.28 -8.00 -6.04
CA SER A 73 -6.15 -7.42 -6.75
C SER A 73 -4.91 -8.32 -6.67
N GLU A 74 -4.56 -8.83 -5.49
CA GLU A 74 -3.44 -9.78 -5.30
C GLU A 74 -3.64 -11.08 -6.09
N LYS A 75 -4.88 -11.58 -6.14
CA LYS A 75 -5.22 -12.82 -6.84
C LYS A 75 -5.11 -12.70 -8.36
N PHE A 76 -5.65 -11.63 -8.93
CA PHE A 76 -5.79 -11.50 -10.40
C PHE A 76 -4.73 -10.63 -11.03
N CYS A 77 -4.19 -9.65 -10.31
CA CYS A 77 -3.16 -8.75 -10.81
C CYS A 77 -2.21 -8.30 -9.69
N PRO A 78 -1.34 -9.19 -9.17
CA PRO A 78 -0.43 -8.86 -8.07
C PRO A 78 0.46 -7.65 -8.38
N LEU A 79 0.74 -7.42 -9.68
CA LEU A 79 1.53 -6.29 -10.15
C LEU A 79 0.89 -4.92 -9.81
N ILE A 80 -0.44 -4.81 -9.71
CA ILE A 80 -1.12 -3.52 -9.43
C ILE A 80 -0.97 -3.08 -7.95
N VAL A 81 -0.70 -4.02 -7.05
CA VAL A 81 -0.50 -3.76 -5.60
C VAL A 81 0.96 -3.86 -5.19
N ASP A 82 1.86 -4.03 -6.15
CA ASP A 82 3.29 -4.14 -5.89
C ASP A 82 3.90 -2.78 -5.51
N VAL A 83 4.38 -2.72 -4.27
CA VAL A 83 5.10 -1.57 -3.71
C VAL A 83 6.38 -1.28 -4.48
N ALA A 84 7.11 -2.33 -4.89
CA ALA A 84 8.39 -2.16 -5.58
C ALA A 84 8.20 -1.56 -6.98
N LEU A 85 7.17 -1.99 -7.71
CA LEU A 85 6.79 -1.39 -8.99
C LEU A 85 6.46 0.09 -8.84
N THR A 86 5.66 0.43 -7.83
CA THR A 86 5.23 1.81 -7.56
C THR A 86 6.43 2.69 -7.22
N SER A 87 7.30 2.21 -6.33
CA SER A 87 8.53 2.88 -5.90
C SER A 87 9.51 3.08 -7.06
N ASP A 88 9.69 2.09 -7.93
CA ASP A 88 10.55 2.21 -9.11
C ASP A 88 10.02 3.26 -10.10
N LEU A 89 8.70 3.38 -10.28
CA LEU A 89 8.12 4.44 -11.10
C LEU A 89 8.37 5.83 -10.49
N GLU A 90 8.20 6.00 -9.19
CA GLU A 90 8.47 7.26 -8.48
C GLU A 90 9.95 7.67 -8.61
N ASN A 91 10.88 6.73 -8.44
CA ASN A 91 12.32 6.97 -8.63
C ASN A 91 12.66 7.41 -10.06
N LYS A 92 11.99 6.84 -11.07
CA LYS A 92 12.17 7.24 -12.47
C LYS A 92 11.62 8.64 -12.74
N LEU A 93 10.48 8.98 -12.16
CA LEU A 93 9.92 10.34 -12.24
C LEU A 93 10.86 11.36 -11.59
N GLU A 94 11.45 11.02 -10.44
CA GLU A 94 12.46 11.85 -9.78
C GLU A 94 13.71 12.01 -10.64
N SER A 95 14.19 10.93 -11.26
CA SER A 95 15.33 10.98 -12.19
C SER A 95 15.08 11.91 -13.38
N VAL A 96 13.83 12.04 -13.84
CA VAL A 96 13.46 13.03 -14.88
C VAL A 96 13.52 14.46 -14.34
N MET A 97 13.05 14.70 -13.10
CA MET A 97 13.12 16.02 -12.48
C MET A 97 14.57 16.47 -12.25
N GLU A 98 15.47 15.54 -11.98
CA GLU A 98 16.90 15.79 -11.79
C GLU A 98 17.71 15.79 -13.10
N ASP A 99 17.05 15.70 -14.26
CA ASP A 99 17.67 15.63 -15.60
C ASP A 99 18.66 14.45 -15.77
N LYS A 100 18.48 13.37 -14.98
CA LYS A 100 19.25 12.12 -15.04
C LYS A 100 18.64 11.07 -15.98
N MET A 101 17.38 11.24 -16.37
CA MET A 101 16.64 10.34 -17.27
C MET A 101 15.74 11.15 -18.19
N LYS A 102 15.56 10.69 -19.44
CA LYS A 102 14.62 11.35 -20.36
C LYS A 102 13.20 10.92 -20.05
N HIS A 103 12.26 11.87 -20.08
CA HIS A 103 10.83 11.59 -19.90
C HIS A 103 10.30 10.49 -20.85
N THR A 104 10.87 10.37 -22.06
CA THR A 104 10.51 9.34 -23.04
C THR A 104 10.80 7.93 -22.54
N GLU A 105 11.85 7.74 -21.75
CA GLU A 105 12.23 6.45 -21.17
C GLU A 105 11.22 6.04 -20.09
N VAL A 106 10.79 7.00 -19.26
CA VAL A 106 9.76 6.75 -18.23
C VAL A 106 8.41 6.45 -18.88
N ILE A 107 8.04 7.14 -19.96
CA ILE A 107 6.82 6.84 -20.71
C ILE A 107 6.87 5.41 -21.30
N ALA A 108 7.99 5.02 -21.89
CA ALA A 108 8.15 3.66 -22.42
C ALA A 108 8.04 2.60 -21.32
N TYR A 109 8.70 2.83 -20.18
CA TYR A 109 8.60 1.98 -18.99
C TYR A 109 7.14 1.86 -18.48
N ALA A 110 6.44 2.99 -18.35
CA ALA A 110 5.05 3.02 -17.89
C ALA A 110 4.14 2.24 -18.85
N LYS A 111 4.29 2.42 -20.16
CA LYS A 111 3.51 1.68 -21.17
C LYS A 111 3.67 0.16 -21.03
N ILE A 112 4.91 -0.32 -20.91
CA ILE A 112 5.19 -1.76 -20.75
C ILE A 112 4.50 -2.32 -19.51
N ASN A 113 4.56 -1.61 -18.38
CA ASN A 113 3.93 -2.07 -17.14
C ASN A 113 2.40 -2.02 -17.21
N ILE A 114 1.85 -0.98 -17.83
CA ILE A 114 0.40 -0.87 -18.06
C ILE A 114 -0.09 -2.01 -18.96
N GLU A 115 0.62 -2.35 -20.03
CA GLU A 115 0.29 -3.49 -20.89
C GLU A 115 0.29 -4.81 -20.12
N LYS A 116 1.28 -5.03 -19.25
CA LYS A 116 1.32 -6.22 -18.37
C LYS A 116 0.13 -6.27 -17.41
N ILE A 117 -0.20 -5.14 -16.78
CA ILE A 117 -1.34 -5.03 -15.87
C ILE A 117 -2.65 -5.34 -16.62
N PHE A 118 -2.86 -4.72 -17.78
CA PHE A 118 -4.05 -4.99 -18.59
C PHE A 118 -4.11 -6.43 -19.10
N GLY A 119 -2.97 -7.02 -19.44
CA GLY A 119 -2.87 -8.44 -19.81
C GLY A 119 -3.30 -9.40 -18.70
N GLN A 120 -3.24 -8.98 -17.43
CA GLN A 120 -3.72 -9.76 -16.29
C GLN A 120 -5.19 -9.45 -15.95
N ILE A 121 -5.58 -8.17 -16.00
CA ILE A 121 -6.92 -7.72 -15.62
C ILE A 121 -7.97 -8.06 -16.68
N ILE A 122 -7.73 -7.72 -17.95
CA ILE A 122 -8.73 -7.82 -19.02
C ILE A 122 -9.27 -9.25 -19.18
N PRO A 123 -8.43 -10.31 -19.24
CA PRO A 123 -8.92 -11.67 -19.36
C PRO A 123 -9.74 -12.14 -18.15
N ASN A 124 -9.56 -11.51 -16.99
CA ASN A 124 -10.18 -11.90 -15.73
C ASN A 124 -11.29 -10.95 -15.28
N ILE A 125 -11.70 -9.97 -16.10
CA ILE A 125 -12.59 -8.88 -15.67
C ILE A 125 -13.94 -9.38 -15.12
N GLU A 126 -14.51 -10.43 -15.72
CA GLU A 126 -15.74 -11.04 -15.24
C GLU A 126 -15.55 -11.74 -13.88
N ASN A 127 -14.43 -12.42 -13.70
CA ASN A 127 -14.11 -13.14 -12.46
C ASN A 127 -13.83 -12.15 -11.32
N ILE A 128 -13.08 -11.08 -11.61
CA ILE A 128 -12.85 -9.95 -10.71
C ILE A 128 -14.20 -9.36 -10.28
N GLY A 129 -15.10 -9.08 -11.23
CA GLY A 129 -16.43 -8.55 -10.96
C GLY A 129 -17.25 -9.48 -10.06
N LYS A 130 -17.29 -10.78 -10.37
CA LYS A 130 -17.99 -11.79 -9.55
C LYS A 130 -17.46 -11.85 -8.12
N GLU A 131 -16.15 -11.81 -7.93
CA GLU A 131 -15.54 -11.86 -6.59
C GLU A 131 -15.70 -10.58 -5.79
N LEU A 132 -15.78 -9.42 -6.43
CA LEU A 132 -16.06 -8.17 -5.74
C LEU A 132 -17.54 -8.09 -5.31
N VAL A 133 -18.46 -8.54 -6.16
CA VAL A 133 -19.90 -8.50 -5.88
C VAL A 133 -20.32 -9.50 -4.80
N SER A 134 -19.64 -10.65 -4.66
CA SER A 134 -19.96 -11.63 -3.60
C SER A 134 -19.74 -11.13 -2.16
N THR A 135 -19.29 -9.88 -2.00
CA THR A 135 -19.05 -9.20 -0.72
C THR A 135 -20.17 -8.22 -0.34
N LEU A 136 -21.08 -7.92 -1.28
CA LEU A 136 -22.32 -7.15 -1.06
C LEU A 136 -23.46 -8.10 -0.67
#